data_AF-A0A1B1R266-F1
#
_entry.id   AF-A0A1B1R266-F1
#
_cell.length_a   1.000
_cell.length_b   1.000
_cell.length_c   1.000
_cell.angle_alpha   90.00
_cell.angle_beta   90.00
_cell.angle_gamma   90.00
#
_symmetry.space_group_name_H-M   'P 1'
#
loop_
_entity.id
_entity.type
_entity.pdbx_description
1 polymer ?
#
loop_
_entity_poly.entity_id
_entity_poly.type
_entity_poly.pdbx_seq_one_letter_code
_entity_poly.pdbx_strand_id
1 'polypeptide(L)'
;QSAYAQIVHYGMNAKVGNVSFDMPQPGEMVMDKPYSEKTAELIDSEVRDLINQAHQHTTDLLIKNKDNIIKVAERLLKQEVLSRDDMIELLGKRPFPEKS
;
A
#
# COMPACT_ATOMS: atom_id res chain seq x y z
N GLN A 1 2.83 8.54 3.16
CA GLN A 1 4.25 8.74 2.79
C GLN A 1 4.68 7.85 1.62
N SER A 2 4.41 6.54 1.62
CA SER A 2 4.85 5.65 0.52
C SER A 2 4.36 6.04 -0.88
N ALA A 3 3.10 6.47 -1.04
CA ALA A 3 2.55 6.88 -2.34
C ALA A 3 3.28 8.10 -2.95
N TYR A 4 3.51 9.15 -2.16
CA TYR A 4 4.28 10.31 -2.59
C TYR A 4 5.71 9.93 -2.96
N ALA A 5 6.35 9.03 -2.22
CA ALA A 5 7.69 8.57 -2.55
C ALA A 5 7.75 7.80 -3.87
N GLN A 6 6.77 6.94 -4.15
CA GLN A 6 6.69 6.23 -5.43
C GLN A 6 6.58 7.20 -6.62
N ILE A 7 5.75 8.23 -6.48
CA ILE A 7 5.45 9.15 -7.57
C ILE A 7 6.55 10.21 -7.73
N VAL A 8 7.05 10.77 -6.64
CA VAL A 8 7.93 11.94 -6.65
C VAL A 8 9.41 11.57 -6.53
N HIS A 9 9.76 10.62 -5.67
CA HIS A 9 11.16 10.21 -5.49
C HIS A 9 11.58 9.12 -6.47
N TYR A 10 10.73 8.12 -6.70
CA TYR A 10 11.08 6.98 -7.55
C TYR A 10 10.65 7.13 -9.01
N GLY A 11 9.86 8.16 -9.34
CA GLY A 11 9.35 8.38 -10.71
C GLY A 11 8.52 7.19 -11.23
N MET A 12 7.88 6.44 -10.33
CA MET A 12 7.06 5.27 -10.65
C MET A 12 5.64 5.66 -11.08
N ASN A 13 5.51 6.73 -11.86
CA ASN A 13 4.23 7.19 -12.38
C ASN A 13 4.35 7.61 -13.85
N ALA A 14 3.47 7.08 -14.70
CA ALA A 14 3.52 7.31 -16.14
C ALA A 14 3.17 8.75 -16.55
N LYS A 15 2.34 9.46 -15.78
CA LYS A 15 1.89 10.83 -16.10
C LYS A 15 2.86 11.89 -15.59
N VAL A 16 3.45 11.69 -14.40
CA VAL A 16 4.53 12.55 -13.89
C VAL A 16 5.84 12.28 -14.65
N GLY A 17 6.04 11.05 -15.10
CA GLY A 17 7.21 10.59 -15.84
C GLY A 17 8.31 10.05 -14.92
N ASN A 18 9.41 9.62 -15.53
CA ASN A 18 10.59 9.07 -14.85
C ASN A 18 11.48 10.18 -14.26
N VAL A 19 10.88 11.09 -13.50
CA VAL A 19 11.57 12.22 -12.87
C VAL A 19 11.62 11.98 -11.37
N SER A 20 12.80 12.21 -10.78
CA SER A 20 13.00 12.20 -9.33
C SER A 20 13.12 13.64 -8.86
N PHE A 21 12.25 14.03 -7.95
CA PHE A 21 12.37 15.28 -7.20
C PHE A 21 12.83 14.96 -5.77
N ASP A 22 13.79 15.72 -5.27
CA ASP A 22 14.16 15.66 -3.87
C ASP A 22 13.05 16.31 -3.04
N MET A 23 12.36 15.51 -2.22
CA MET A 23 11.54 16.05 -1.14
C MET A 23 12.40 16.22 0.11
N PRO A 24 12.22 17.33 0.84
CA PRO A 24 12.88 17.53 2.12
C PRO A 24 12.50 16.43 3.11
N GLN A 25 13.48 15.98 3.87
CA GLN A 25 13.25 14.97 4.89
C GLN A 25 12.42 15.54 6.05
N PRO A 26 11.74 14.68 6.85
CA PRO A 26 11.03 15.14 8.03
C PRO A 26 11.99 15.90 8.98
N GLY A 27 11.82 17.22 9.08
CA GLY A 27 12.69 18.09 9.89
C GLY A 27 13.48 19.14 9.10
N GLU A 28 13.51 19.05 7.76
CA GLU A 28 14.11 20.07 6.90
C GLU A 28 13.09 21.16 6.53
N MET A 29 13.52 22.42 6.55
CA MET A 29 12.71 23.54 6.08
C MET A 29 12.51 23.42 4.56
N VAL A 30 11.25 23.31 4.14
CA VAL A 30 10.84 23.33 2.72
C VAL A 30 11.14 24.72 2.18
N MET A 31 12.30 24.91 1.55
CA MET A 31 12.73 26.23 1.06
C MET A 31 12.16 26.58 -0.31
N ASP A 32 11.76 25.61 -1.13
CA ASP A 32 10.85 25.77 -2.29
C ASP A 32 10.59 24.40 -2.94
N LYS A 33 9.39 24.19 -3.50
CA LYS A 33 9.11 22.97 -4.27
C LYS A 33 9.87 23.02 -5.59
N PRO A 34 10.61 21.97 -5.99
CA PRO A 34 11.41 21.97 -7.23
C PRO A 34 10.56 21.78 -8.51
N TYR A 35 9.26 22.04 -8.44
CA TYR A 35 8.32 21.83 -9.53
C TYR A 35 7.20 22.87 -9.51
N SER A 36 6.59 23.11 -10.67
CA SER A 36 5.49 24.06 -10.81
C SER A 36 4.24 23.65 -10.04
N GLU A 37 3.38 24.60 -9.69
CA GLU A 37 2.06 24.31 -9.08
C GLU A 37 1.22 23.35 -9.93
N LYS A 38 1.29 23.48 -11.27
CA LYS A 38 0.61 22.54 -12.18
C LYS A 38 1.10 21.10 -12.02
N THR A 39 2.41 20.92 -11.77
CA THR A 39 2.99 19.60 -11.50
C THR A 39 2.60 19.11 -10.10
N ALA A 40 2.49 20.01 -9.12
CA ALA A 40 2.04 19.69 -7.77
C ALA A 40 0.59 19.14 -7.79
N GLU A 41 -0.31 19.83 -8.49
CA GLU A 41 -1.70 19.37 -8.68
C GLU A 41 -1.76 18.00 -9.36
N LEU A 42 -0.93 17.78 -10.39
CA LEU A 42 -0.82 16.48 -11.05
C LEU A 42 -0.38 15.38 -10.08
N ILE A 43 0.69 15.62 -9.31
CA ILE A 43 1.19 14.67 -8.30
C ILE A 43 0.09 14.32 -7.30
N ASP A 44 -0.62 15.31 -6.77
CA ASP A 44 -1.69 15.08 -5.79
C ASP A 44 -2.85 14.28 -6.38
N SER A 45 -3.21 14.51 -7.65
CA SER A 45 -4.21 13.70 -8.33
C SER A 45 -3.76 12.24 -8.49
N GLU A 46 -2.51 12.02 -8.89
CA GLU A 46 -1.96 10.68 -9.09
C GLU A 46 -1.79 9.91 -7.79
N VAL A 47 -1.41 10.60 -6.70
CA VAL A 47 -1.33 10.03 -5.36
C VAL A 47 -2.72 9.55 -4.92
N ARG A 48 -3.76 10.37 -5.14
CA ARG A 48 -5.13 10.00 -4.81
C ARG A 48 -5.58 8.79 -5.61
N ASP A 49 -5.29 8.77 -6.91
CA ASP A 49 -5.64 7.64 -7.79
C ASP A 49 -4.93 6.35 -7.38
N LEU A 50 -3.63 6.42 -7.06
CA LEU A 50 -2.85 5.28 -6.57
C LEU A 50 -3.44 4.71 -5.27
N ILE A 51 -3.79 5.57 -4.31
CA ILE A 51 -4.39 5.16 -3.04
C ILE A 51 -5.76 4.53 -3.28
N ASN A 52 -6.60 5.14 -4.12
CA ASN A 52 -7.92 4.62 -4.45
C ASN A 52 -7.83 3.25 -5.11
N GLN A 53 -6.90 3.05 -6.05
CA GLN A 53 -6.68 1.76 -6.69
C GLN A 53 -6.22 0.70 -5.70
N ALA A 54 -5.26 1.04 -4.82
CA ALA A 54 -4.79 0.12 -3.77
C ALA A 54 -5.91 -0.24 -2.78
N HIS A 55 -6.73 0.74 -2.40
CA HIS A 55 -7.89 0.52 -1.55
C HIS A 55 -8.89 -0.42 -2.24
N GLN A 56 -9.31 -0.11 -3.46
CA GLN A 56 -10.26 -0.93 -4.21
C GLN A 56 -9.73 -2.36 -4.41
N HIS A 57 -8.48 -2.51 -4.82
CA HIS A 57 -7.84 -3.82 -4.97
C HIS A 57 -7.85 -4.62 -3.66
N THR A 58 -7.55 -3.96 -2.54
CA THR A 58 -7.58 -4.60 -1.22
C THR A 58 -9.00 -4.99 -0.83
N THR A 59 -9.99 -4.12 -1.04
CA THR A 59 -11.39 -4.42 -0.79
C THR A 59 -11.85 -5.63 -1.61
N ASP A 60 -11.54 -5.66 -2.90
CA ASP A 60 -11.91 -6.77 -3.79
C ASP A 60 -11.23 -8.07 -3.35
N LEU A 61 -9.96 -8.01 -2.94
CA LEU A 61 -9.23 -9.16 -2.41
C LEU A 61 -9.86 -9.69 -1.12
N LEU A 62 -10.25 -8.80 -0.21
CA LEU A 62 -10.91 -9.18 1.04
C LEU A 62 -12.30 -9.76 0.79
N ILE A 63 -13.09 -9.16 -0.12
CA ILE A 63 -14.42 -9.68 -0.50
C ILE A 63 -14.29 -11.07 -1.13
N LYS A 64 -13.34 -11.25 -2.06
CA LYS A 64 -13.09 -12.55 -2.69
C LYS A 64 -12.70 -13.64 -1.69
N ASN A 65 -12.02 -13.27 -0.61
CA ASN A 65 -11.60 -14.17 0.46
C ASN A 65 -12.46 -14.06 1.73
N LYS A 66 -13.69 -13.52 1.63
CA LYS A 66 -14.53 -13.22 2.79
C LYS A 66 -14.78 -14.44 3.69
N ASP A 67 -15.02 -15.60 3.11
CA ASP A 67 -15.26 -16.84 3.86
C ASP A 67 -14.02 -17.25 4.69
N ASN A 68 -12.83 -17.06 4.13
CA ASN A 68 -11.58 -17.34 4.82
C ASN A 68 -11.32 -16.33 5.96
N ILE A 69 -11.67 -15.06 5.76
CA ILE A 69 -11.57 -14.03 6.80
C ILE A 69 -12.53 -14.33 7.95
N ILE A 70 -13.77 -14.76 7.66
CA ILE A 70 -14.75 -15.13 8.69
C ILE A 70 -14.19 -16.28 9.55
N LYS A 71 -13.62 -17.33 8.94
CA LYS A 71 -13.00 -18.44 9.68
C LYS A 71 -11.89 -17.97 10.62
N VAL A 72 -11.01 -17.09 10.15
CA VAL A 72 -9.92 -16.53 10.96
C VAL A 72 -10.47 -15.67 12.10
N ALA A 73 -11.48 -14.84 11.82
CA ALA A 73 -12.12 -14.00 12.83
C ALA A 73 -12.83 -14.82 13.92
N GLU A 74 -13.57 -15.87 13.54
CA GLU A 74 -14.20 -16.80 14.48
C GLU A 74 -13.18 -17.53 15.35
N ARG A 75 -12.02 -17.88 14.79
CA ARG A 75 -10.93 -18.48 15.57
C ARG A 75 -10.34 -17.48 16.55
N LEU A 76 -10.10 -16.22 16.14
CA LEU A 76 -9.61 -15.15 17.01
C LEU A 76 -10.55 -14.86 18.18
N LEU A 77 -11.87 -15.00 17.98
CA LEU A 77 -12.84 -14.86 19.06
C LEU A 77 -12.73 -15.98 20.11
N LYS A 78 -12.23 -17.16 19.73
CA LYS A 78 -12.02 -18.30 20.64
C LYS A 78 -10.61 -18.33 21.23
N GLN A 79 -9.62 -17.85 20.49
CA GLN A 79 -8.21 -17.79 20.88
C GLN A 79 -7.66 -16.40 20.57
N GLU A 80 -7.26 -15.65 21.60
CA GLU A 80 -6.79 -14.27 21.46
C GLU A 80 -5.54 -14.12 20.58
N VAL A 81 -4.78 -15.21 20.41
CA VAL A 81 -3.55 -15.24 19.60
C VAL A 81 -3.61 -16.41 18.62
N LEU A 82 -3.33 -16.14 17.34
CA LEU A 82 -3.13 -17.15 16.32
C LEU A 82 -1.66 -17.27 15.98
N SER A 83 -1.16 -18.50 15.98
CA SER A 83 0.17 -18.82 15.48
C SER A 83 0.14 -19.03 13.96
N ARG A 84 1.33 -19.12 13.36
CA ARG A 84 1.49 -19.49 11.96
C ARG A 84 0.88 -20.86 11.63
N ASP A 85 1.02 -21.83 12.54
CA ASP A 85 0.52 -23.18 12.33
C ASP A 85 -1.01 -23.20 12.33
N ASP A 86 -1.66 -22.42 13.21
CA ASP A 86 -3.12 -22.25 13.21
C ASP A 86 -3.62 -21.68 11.87
N MET A 87 -2.87 -20.73 11.29
CA MET A 87 -3.21 -20.14 9.99
C MET A 87 -3.07 -21.15 8.84
N ILE A 88 -2.05 -22.03 8.90
CA ILE A 88 -1.87 -23.09 7.89
C ILE A 88 -2.95 -24.17 8.03
N GLU A 89 -3.38 -24.49 9.25
CA GLU A 89 -4.50 -25.39 9.50
C GLU A 89 -5.82 -24.82 8.94
N LEU A 90 -6.08 -23.53 9.17
CA LEU A 90 -7.32 -22.86 8.75
C LEU A 90 -7.40 -22.57 7.25
N LEU A 91 -6.30 -22.10 6.65
CA LEU A 91 -6.27 -21.57 5.28
C LEU A 91 -5.47 -22.45 4.31
N GLY A 92 -4.80 -23.47 4.80
CA GLY A 92 -3.86 -24.27 4.03
C GLY A 92 -2.48 -23.62 3.90
N LYS A 93 -1.58 -24.31 3.19
CA LYS A 93 -0.23 -23.81 2.92
C LYS A 93 -0.28 -22.58 2.01
N ARG A 94 0.58 -21.59 2.31
CA ARG A 94 0.71 -20.38 1.51
C ARG A 94 1.06 -20.76 0.06
N PRO A 95 0.33 -20.26 -0.96
CA PRO A 95 0.57 -20.61 -2.36
C PRO A 95 1.79 -19.88 -2.97
N PHE A 96 2.58 -19.17 -2.15
CA PHE A 96 3.78 -18.45 -2.56
C PHE A 96 4.96 -18.95 -1.75
N PRO A 97 6.15 -19.09 -2.36
CA PRO A 97 7.34 -19.52 -1.66
C PRO A 97 7.68 -18.51 -0.55
N GLU A 98 8.06 -19.02 0.60
CA GLU A 98 8.55 -18.17 1.67
C GLU A 98 9.97 -17.72 1.35
N LYS A 99 10.18 -16.40 1.45
CA LYS A 99 11.52 -15.85 1.49
C LYS A 99 12.01 -16.07 2.92
N SER A 100 12.82 -17.11 3.11
CA SER A 100 13.69 -17.27 4.28
C SER A 100 14.65 -16.10 4.41
#